data_AF-A0D229-F1
#
_entry.id   AF-A0D229-F1
#
_cell.length_a   1.000
_cell.length_b   1.000
_cell.length_c   1.000
_cell.angle_alpha   90.00
_cell.angle_beta   90.00
_cell.angle_gamma   90.00
#
_symmetry.space_group_name_H-M   'P 1'
#
loop_
_entity.id
_entity.type
_entity.pdbx_description
1 polymer ?
#
loop_
_entity_poly.entity_id
_entity_poly.type
_entity_poly.pdbx_seq_one_letter_code
_entity_poly.pdbx_strand_id
1 'polypeptide(L)'
;MNYQTVWEQIKVYEPHCQDFHFLDLQRVNAKLTITNNYIYYGQFENNQRHGKGILLQQNGRKYEGQWQHDQKQGYGWEFLANGSQYEGNYVTGKPHGQGKFIWANGEVYEGQWNQGVKEGQGTWHGLNGEQYQGEWSNNIAFGYGEHIQSNGDRYVGHIKGWLKNGEGQEYFSNGDMYQGNYLNGKPHGYGEYYWSNGAVFQGYFKDGLRYGKGIWKRRLDSPTDQYQGEYDEDKKNGYGIYKWSNGNEYRGAFINDYKHGYGEMHYVDGMVLKGNWEQGKLVSEIKSNSPKKTQSSLNNHMKIIDNTHCFNKSCRNKNKYIEIQFDNNNQVQNNGYNDSENDRLSNSNLDGENSNKNVYKQNNPSTSQTHRTTKTIRIRQYQKDKSLSMSQQNQYYGSSSPNRDISEKNVKQKTQTKFCIRTSDNYYLQIRRPKIHSQYCN
;
A
#
# COMPACT_ATOMS: atom_id res chain seq x y z
N MET A 1 -25.39 3.23 60.22
CA MET A 1 -26.76 2.88 59.74
C MET A 1 -27.30 1.74 60.58
N ASN A 2 -28.61 1.70 60.85
CA ASN A 2 -29.25 0.57 61.53
C ASN A 2 -29.26 -0.65 60.61
N TYR A 3 -28.86 -1.82 61.13
CA TYR A 3 -28.84 -3.10 60.41
C TYR A 3 -30.18 -3.43 59.77
N GLN A 4 -31.28 -3.24 60.50
CA GLN A 4 -32.63 -3.56 60.00
C GLN A 4 -32.99 -2.74 58.76
N THR A 5 -32.66 -1.45 58.76
CA THR A 5 -32.95 -0.55 57.63
C THR A 5 -32.16 -0.93 56.38
N VAL A 6 -30.87 -1.27 56.54
CA VAL A 6 -30.01 -1.72 55.43
C VAL A 6 -30.52 -3.05 54.88
N TRP A 7 -30.96 -3.96 55.75
CA TRP A 7 -31.50 -5.24 55.34
C TRP A 7 -32.76 -5.11 54.48
N GLU A 8 -33.70 -4.23 54.86
CA GLU A 8 -34.90 -4.00 54.03
C GLU A 8 -34.56 -3.40 52.65
N GLN A 9 -33.52 -2.58 52.54
CA GLN A 9 -33.04 -2.06 51.25
C GLN A 9 -32.44 -3.17 50.37
N ILE A 10 -31.67 -4.09 50.96
CA ILE A 10 -31.03 -5.18 50.23
C ILE A 10 -32.06 -6.18 49.70
N LYS A 11 -33.13 -6.47 50.47
CA LYS A 11 -34.16 -7.44 50.04
C LYS A 11 -34.88 -7.05 48.76
N VAL A 12 -35.03 -5.75 48.52
CA VAL A 12 -35.70 -5.20 47.32
C VAL A 12 -34.71 -4.78 46.25
N TYR A 13 -33.41 -5.08 46.44
CA TYR A 13 -32.39 -4.77 45.46
C TYR A 13 -32.54 -5.65 44.23
N GLU A 14 -32.71 -5.03 43.07
CA GLU A 14 -32.73 -5.69 41.77
C GLU A 14 -31.34 -5.61 41.15
N PRO A 15 -30.63 -6.76 41.00
CA PRO A 15 -29.33 -6.78 40.34
C PRO A 15 -29.44 -6.38 38.87
N HIS A 16 -28.40 -5.69 38.40
CA HIS A 16 -28.24 -5.26 37.01
C HIS A 16 -27.51 -6.33 36.17
N CYS A 17 -26.65 -7.13 36.79
CA CYS A 17 -25.95 -8.23 36.13
C CYS A 17 -26.97 -9.28 35.66
N GLN A 18 -27.04 -9.55 34.36
CA GLN A 18 -28.06 -10.43 33.78
C GLN A 18 -28.02 -11.87 34.35
N ASP A 19 -26.82 -12.39 34.62
CA ASP A 19 -26.59 -13.74 35.17
C ASP A 19 -26.58 -13.77 36.71
N PHE A 20 -27.11 -12.74 37.35
CA PHE A 20 -27.13 -12.60 38.80
C PHE A 20 -28.55 -12.30 39.28
N HIS A 21 -29.13 -13.22 40.04
CA HIS A 21 -30.41 -13.00 40.71
C HIS A 21 -30.22 -12.87 42.21
N PHE A 22 -30.98 -11.99 42.85
CA PHE A 22 -30.92 -11.79 44.29
C PHE A 22 -31.18 -13.10 45.07
N LEU A 23 -32.07 -13.95 44.56
CA LEU A 23 -32.39 -15.27 45.13
C LEU A 23 -31.18 -16.22 45.17
N ASP A 24 -30.17 -16.02 44.32
CA ASP A 24 -28.95 -16.82 44.32
C ASP A 24 -28.19 -16.67 45.65
N LEU A 25 -28.28 -15.48 46.27
CA LEU A 25 -27.67 -15.21 47.57
C LEU A 25 -28.49 -15.75 48.74
N GLN A 26 -29.81 -15.84 48.61
CA GLN A 26 -30.67 -16.39 49.66
C GLN A 26 -30.55 -17.91 49.80
N ARG A 27 -30.15 -18.61 48.73
CA ARG A 27 -30.01 -20.07 48.69
C ARG A 27 -28.66 -20.57 49.20
N VAL A 28 -27.75 -19.66 49.56
CA VAL A 28 -26.38 -19.95 49.98
C VAL A 28 -26.11 -19.30 51.34
N ASN A 29 -24.97 -19.63 51.95
CA ASN A 29 -24.53 -19.03 53.22
C ASN A 29 -24.02 -17.59 53.05
N ALA A 30 -24.78 -16.73 52.36
CA ALA A 30 -24.46 -15.32 52.21
C ALA A 30 -24.54 -14.59 53.56
N LYS A 31 -23.64 -13.63 53.76
CA LYS A 31 -23.56 -12.82 54.98
C LYS A 31 -23.65 -11.35 54.64
N LEU A 32 -24.36 -10.60 55.48
CA LEU A 32 -24.42 -9.15 55.42
C LEU A 32 -23.30 -8.54 56.27
N THR A 33 -22.42 -7.78 55.63
CA THR A 33 -21.38 -6.96 56.27
C THR A 33 -21.69 -5.50 56.05
N ILE A 34 -21.75 -4.72 57.12
CA ILE A 34 -22.00 -3.27 57.09
C ILE A 34 -20.82 -2.58 57.74
N THR A 35 -20.17 -1.69 57.02
CA THR A 35 -19.11 -0.81 57.52
C THR A 35 -19.48 0.65 57.23
N ASN A 36 -18.66 1.59 57.69
CA ASN A 36 -18.83 3.00 57.32
C ASN A 36 -18.61 3.26 55.82
N ASN A 37 -17.80 2.42 55.16
CA ASN A 37 -17.34 2.66 53.78
C ASN A 37 -18.11 1.83 52.74
N TYR A 38 -18.64 0.67 53.13
CA TYR A 38 -19.32 -0.23 52.23
C TYR A 38 -20.32 -1.15 52.95
N ILE A 39 -21.27 -1.64 52.15
CA ILE A 39 -22.17 -2.74 52.46
C ILE A 39 -21.81 -3.90 51.52
N TYR A 40 -21.67 -5.11 52.06
CA TYR A 40 -21.48 -6.32 51.27
C TYR A 40 -22.51 -7.36 51.67
N TYR A 41 -23.19 -7.95 50.69
CA TYR A 41 -24.07 -9.10 50.89
C TYR A 41 -23.66 -10.20 49.91
N GLY A 42 -23.09 -11.28 50.42
CA GLY A 42 -22.56 -12.34 49.58
C GLY A 42 -21.87 -13.44 50.36
N GLN A 43 -21.32 -14.42 49.64
CA GLN A 43 -20.66 -15.58 50.24
C GLN A 43 -19.27 -15.20 50.78
N PHE A 44 -18.80 -16.01 51.73
CA PHE A 44 -17.46 -15.92 52.31
C PHE A 44 -16.83 -17.30 52.42
N GLU A 45 -15.53 -17.36 52.21
CA GLU A 45 -14.68 -18.53 52.46
C GLU A 45 -13.42 -18.05 53.18
N ASN A 46 -13.02 -18.70 54.29
CA ASN A 46 -11.84 -18.31 55.08
C ASN A 46 -11.79 -16.82 55.45
N ASN A 47 -12.94 -16.24 55.82
CA ASN A 47 -13.13 -14.81 56.12
C ASN A 47 -12.86 -13.83 54.96
N GLN A 48 -12.74 -14.32 53.73
CA GLN A 48 -12.61 -13.53 52.51
C GLN A 48 -13.87 -13.64 51.66
N ARG A 49 -14.20 -12.58 50.90
CA ARG A 49 -15.33 -12.65 49.95
C ARG A 49 -15.03 -13.70 48.90
N HIS A 50 -16.02 -14.56 48.67
CA HIS A 50 -15.96 -15.67 47.73
C HIS A 50 -17.32 -15.83 47.06
N GLY A 51 -17.40 -16.53 45.93
CA GLY A 51 -18.66 -16.88 45.28
C GLY A 51 -19.43 -15.65 44.82
N LYS A 52 -20.76 -15.70 44.78
CA LYS A 52 -21.60 -14.57 44.38
C LYS A 52 -21.72 -13.54 45.52
N GLY A 53 -21.70 -12.25 45.17
CA GLY A 53 -21.95 -11.17 46.13
C GLY A 53 -22.20 -9.79 45.51
N ILE A 54 -22.91 -8.96 46.27
CA ILE A 54 -23.19 -7.55 45.97
C ILE A 54 -22.35 -6.68 46.91
N LEU A 55 -21.62 -5.72 46.36
CA LEU A 55 -20.87 -4.69 47.09
C LEU A 55 -21.41 -3.31 46.73
N LEU A 56 -21.81 -2.54 47.74
CA LEU A 56 -22.25 -1.15 47.61
C LEU A 56 -21.30 -0.26 48.41
N GLN A 57 -20.57 0.64 47.74
CA GLN A 57 -19.64 1.57 48.39
C GLN A 57 -20.29 2.95 48.61
N GLN A 58 -19.84 3.65 49.66
CA GLN A 58 -20.35 4.98 50.01
C GLN A 58 -20.12 6.04 48.90
N ASN A 59 -19.06 5.88 48.10
CA ASN A 59 -18.76 6.75 46.96
C ASN A 59 -19.66 6.50 45.73
N GLY A 60 -20.69 5.64 45.85
CA GLY A 60 -21.61 5.30 44.78
C GLY A 60 -21.16 4.13 43.89
N ARG A 61 -19.93 3.62 44.06
CA ARG A 61 -19.47 2.43 43.32
C ARG A 61 -20.25 1.19 43.74
N LYS A 62 -20.67 0.39 42.77
CA LYS A 62 -21.40 -0.87 42.99
C LYS A 62 -20.73 -1.99 42.23
N TYR A 63 -20.75 -3.19 42.79
CA TYR A 63 -20.35 -4.41 42.09
C TYR A 63 -21.30 -5.55 42.40
N GLU A 64 -21.64 -6.31 41.38
CA GLU A 64 -22.47 -7.50 41.43
C GLU A 64 -21.76 -8.58 40.63
N GLY A 65 -21.44 -9.73 41.24
CA GLY A 65 -20.76 -10.78 40.50
C GLY A 65 -20.05 -11.77 41.39
N GLN A 66 -19.09 -12.46 40.80
CA GLN A 66 -18.35 -13.52 41.48
C GLN A 66 -17.07 -12.95 42.12
N TRP A 67 -16.70 -13.57 43.24
CA TRP A 67 -15.57 -13.21 44.07
C TRP A 67 -14.70 -14.45 44.29
N GLN A 68 -13.40 -14.24 44.38
CA GLN A 68 -12.43 -15.24 44.79
C GLN A 68 -11.37 -14.56 45.65
N HIS A 69 -11.25 -14.96 46.92
CA HIS A 69 -10.26 -14.43 47.86
C HIS A 69 -10.22 -12.89 47.89
N ASP A 70 -11.38 -12.25 48.09
CA ASP A 70 -11.57 -10.79 48.10
C ASP A 70 -11.32 -10.04 46.78
N GLN A 71 -11.06 -10.77 45.69
CA GLN A 71 -10.91 -10.21 44.35
C GLN A 71 -12.13 -10.54 43.49
N LYS A 72 -12.50 -9.63 42.59
CA LYS A 72 -13.53 -9.91 41.59
C LYS A 72 -13.01 -10.98 40.62
N GLN A 73 -13.86 -11.92 40.29
CA GLN A 73 -13.53 -13.07 39.46
C GLN A 73 -14.75 -13.42 38.59
N GLY A 74 -14.52 -14.05 37.44
CA GLY A 74 -15.61 -14.50 36.58
C GLY A 74 -16.49 -13.35 36.08
N TYR A 75 -17.74 -13.65 35.74
CA TYR A 75 -18.66 -12.65 35.22
C TYR A 75 -19.20 -11.72 36.33
N GLY A 76 -19.32 -10.43 36.02
CA GLY A 76 -19.97 -9.47 36.90
C GLY A 76 -20.24 -8.12 36.24
N TRP A 77 -21.04 -7.32 36.93
CA TRP A 77 -21.39 -5.95 36.60
C TRP A 77 -20.81 -4.98 37.64
N GLU A 78 -20.32 -3.85 37.18
CA GLU A 78 -19.74 -2.78 37.99
C GLU A 78 -20.27 -1.42 37.56
N PHE A 79 -20.79 -0.66 38.52
CA PHE A 79 -21.02 0.77 38.38
C PHE A 79 -19.89 1.53 39.07
N LEU A 80 -19.18 2.37 38.34
CA LEU A 80 -18.06 3.15 38.84
C LEU A 80 -18.54 4.48 39.45
N ALA A 81 -17.74 5.03 40.38
CA ALA A 81 -18.09 6.27 41.07
C ALA A 81 -18.23 7.49 40.13
N ASN A 82 -17.63 7.44 38.94
CA ASN A 82 -17.76 8.47 37.92
C ASN A 82 -19.01 8.31 37.02
N GLY A 83 -19.84 7.29 37.25
CA GLY A 83 -21.03 6.98 36.44
C GLY A 83 -20.80 6.02 35.28
N SER A 84 -19.55 5.64 34.99
CA SER A 84 -19.24 4.62 33.99
C SER A 84 -19.66 3.22 34.48
N GLN A 85 -19.87 2.29 33.55
CA GLN A 85 -20.29 0.93 33.85
C GLN A 85 -19.42 -0.08 33.10
N TYR A 86 -19.18 -1.24 33.71
CA TYR A 86 -18.58 -2.39 33.06
C TYR A 86 -19.42 -3.64 33.34
N GLU A 87 -19.69 -4.42 32.31
CA GLU A 87 -20.30 -5.73 32.43
C GLU A 87 -19.45 -6.74 31.65
N GLY A 88 -18.99 -7.79 32.30
CA GLY A 88 -18.18 -8.80 31.64
C GLY A 88 -17.34 -9.60 32.60
N ASN A 89 -16.31 -10.26 32.05
CA ASN A 89 -15.47 -11.15 32.83
C ASN A 89 -14.38 -10.37 33.58
N TYR A 90 -14.00 -10.92 34.74
CA TYR A 90 -12.95 -10.44 35.63
C TYR A 90 -11.96 -11.55 35.94
N VAL A 91 -10.69 -11.19 36.02
CA VAL A 91 -9.62 -12.04 36.57
C VAL A 91 -8.80 -11.19 37.54
N THR A 92 -8.62 -11.67 38.77
CA THR A 92 -7.82 -11.00 39.80
C THR A 92 -8.22 -9.53 40.04
N GLY A 93 -9.52 -9.26 40.05
CA GLY A 93 -10.06 -7.92 40.28
C GLY A 93 -10.11 -7.00 39.06
N LYS A 94 -9.64 -7.43 37.88
CA LYS A 94 -9.56 -6.59 36.67
C LYS A 94 -10.41 -7.15 35.52
N PRO A 95 -10.99 -6.28 34.66
CA PRO A 95 -11.60 -6.69 33.39
C PRO A 95 -10.70 -7.62 32.58
N HIS A 96 -11.24 -8.71 32.09
CA HIS A 96 -10.51 -9.71 31.31
C HIS A 96 -11.49 -10.48 30.42
N GLY A 97 -11.05 -11.03 29.28
CA GLY A 97 -11.94 -11.75 28.37
C GLY A 97 -12.95 -10.81 27.69
N GLN A 98 -14.18 -11.28 27.45
CA GLN A 98 -15.22 -10.44 26.83
C GLN A 98 -15.88 -9.53 27.88
N GLY A 99 -16.15 -8.28 27.49
CA GLY A 99 -16.88 -7.33 28.30
C GLY A 99 -17.30 -6.07 27.55
N LYS A 100 -18.32 -5.42 28.10
CA LYS A 100 -18.90 -4.16 27.64
C LYS A 100 -18.64 -3.07 28.67
N PHE A 101 -18.06 -1.96 28.23
CA PHE A 101 -17.84 -0.77 29.03
C PHE A 101 -18.66 0.38 28.46
N ILE A 102 -19.43 1.05 29.32
CA ILE A 102 -20.22 2.22 29.00
C ILE A 102 -19.61 3.39 29.77
N TRP A 103 -19.09 4.38 29.07
CA TRP A 103 -18.58 5.59 29.71
C TRP A 103 -19.73 6.48 30.19
N ALA A 104 -19.48 7.30 31.22
CA ALA A 104 -20.48 8.24 31.74
C ALA A 104 -20.96 9.27 30.71
N ASN A 105 -20.18 9.53 29.66
CA ASN A 105 -20.55 10.38 28.52
C ASN A 105 -21.45 9.66 27.49
N GLY A 106 -21.72 8.36 27.65
CA GLY A 106 -22.54 7.55 26.76
C GLY A 106 -21.77 6.77 25.69
N GLU A 107 -20.45 6.95 25.57
CA GLU A 107 -19.64 6.10 24.69
C GLU A 107 -19.70 4.64 25.14
N VAL A 108 -19.52 3.70 24.21
CA VAL A 108 -19.59 2.26 24.49
C VAL A 108 -18.41 1.55 23.85
N TYR A 109 -17.81 0.61 24.57
CA TYR A 109 -16.87 -0.36 24.01
C TYR A 109 -17.34 -1.76 24.35
N GLU A 110 -17.39 -2.63 23.37
CA GLU A 110 -17.74 -4.04 23.52
C GLU A 110 -16.68 -4.88 22.83
N GLY A 111 -16.00 -5.73 23.59
CA GLY A 111 -14.95 -6.57 23.03
C GLY A 111 -14.06 -7.20 24.08
N GLN A 112 -12.85 -7.52 23.63
CA GLN A 112 -11.87 -8.24 24.42
C GLN A 112 -11.09 -7.29 25.35
N TRP A 113 -10.79 -7.81 26.54
CA TRP A 113 -10.06 -7.18 27.61
C TRP A 113 -8.95 -8.10 28.10
N ASN A 114 -7.82 -7.52 28.47
CA ASN A 114 -6.73 -8.23 29.13
C ASN A 114 -6.22 -7.40 30.30
N GLN A 115 -6.47 -7.84 31.54
CA GLN A 115 -5.91 -7.21 32.74
C GLN A 115 -6.26 -5.71 32.87
N GLY A 116 -7.50 -5.36 32.51
CA GLY A 116 -8.04 -4.01 32.61
C GLY A 116 -7.76 -3.12 31.39
N VAL A 117 -7.12 -3.63 30.33
CA VAL A 117 -6.94 -2.89 29.08
C VAL A 117 -7.70 -3.54 27.93
N LYS A 118 -8.19 -2.74 26.98
CA LYS A 118 -8.78 -3.23 25.73
C LYS A 118 -7.68 -3.88 24.89
N GLU A 119 -7.89 -5.11 24.45
CA GLU A 119 -6.91 -5.93 23.73
C GLU A 119 -7.64 -6.89 22.80
N GLY A 120 -7.14 -7.12 21.59
CA GLY A 120 -7.75 -8.03 20.61
C GLY A 120 -8.93 -7.39 19.87
N GLN A 121 -9.99 -8.15 19.59
CA GLN A 121 -11.12 -7.65 18.79
C GLN A 121 -12.12 -6.87 19.64
N GLY A 122 -12.61 -5.74 19.13
CA GLY A 122 -13.67 -4.98 19.79
C GLY A 122 -14.29 -3.87 18.93
N THR A 123 -15.48 -3.46 19.32
CA THR A 123 -16.24 -2.37 18.72
C THR A 123 -16.36 -1.23 19.73
N TRP A 124 -16.01 -0.02 19.31
CA TRP A 124 -16.24 1.21 20.05
C TRP A 124 -17.28 2.04 19.30
N HIS A 125 -18.28 2.52 20.04
CA HIS A 125 -19.24 3.52 19.61
C HIS A 125 -18.91 4.82 20.35
N GLY A 126 -18.44 5.80 19.60
CA GLY A 126 -18.14 7.14 20.07
C GLY A 126 -19.36 8.03 20.08
N LEU A 127 -19.12 9.31 20.38
CA LEU A 127 -20.14 10.35 20.26
C LEU A 127 -20.43 10.68 18.78
N ASN A 128 -21.59 11.27 18.51
CA ASN A 128 -21.96 11.78 17.19
C ASN A 128 -21.91 10.73 16.06
N GLY A 129 -22.18 9.46 16.37
CA GLY A 129 -22.23 8.38 15.39
C GLY A 129 -20.87 7.84 14.95
N GLU A 130 -19.77 8.30 15.58
CA GLU A 130 -18.45 7.72 15.35
C GLU A 130 -18.42 6.25 15.82
N GLN A 131 -17.80 5.38 15.03
CA GLN A 131 -17.69 3.96 15.35
C GLN A 131 -16.37 3.41 14.86
N TYR A 132 -15.71 2.59 15.67
CA TYR A 132 -14.57 1.78 15.25
C TYR A 132 -14.81 0.31 15.57
N GLN A 133 -14.61 -0.57 14.60
CA GLN A 133 -14.65 -2.01 14.78
C GLN A 133 -13.34 -2.61 14.25
N GLY A 134 -12.60 -3.29 15.12
CA GLY A 134 -11.37 -3.95 14.69
C GLY A 134 -10.48 -4.36 15.85
N GLU A 135 -9.19 -4.40 15.56
CA GLU A 135 -8.15 -4.80 16.49
C GLU A 135 -7.75 -3.66 17.46
N TRP A 136 -7.45 -4.04 18.70
CA TRP A 136 -7.04 -3.19 19.80
C TRP A 136 -5.78 -3.77 20.44
N SER A 137 -4.87 -2.90 20.83
CA SER A 137 -3.75 -3.29 21.69
C SER A 137 -3.45 -2.18 22.70
N ASN A 138 -3.34 -2.55 23.97
CA ASN A 138 -3.04 -1.62 25.06
C ASN A 138 -3.94 -0.36 25.07
N ASN A 139 -5.26 -0.56 24.97
CA ASN A 139 -6.29 0.49 24.90
C ASN A 139 -6.38 1.31 23.60
N ILE A 140 -5.53 1.01 22.61
CA ILE A 140 -5.39 1.80 21.38
C ILE A 140 -5.87 0.98 20.17
N ALA A 141 -6.64 1.59 19.27
CA ALA A 141 -6.98 1.00 17.98
C ALA A 141 -5.71 0.72 17.16
N PHE A 142 -5.53 -0.54 16.76
CA PHE A 142 -4.29 -1.02 16.15
C PHE A 142 -4.58 -2.22 15.25
N GLY A 143 -3.97 -2.30 14.06
CA GLY A 143 -4.18 -3.43 13.15
C GLY A 143 -5.30 -3.15 12.16
N TYR A 144 -5.95 -4.17 11.63
CA TYR A 144 -7.00 -4.00 10.62
C TYR A 144 -8.35 -3.66 11.28
N GLY A 145 -9.08 -2.70 10.71
CA GLY A 145 -10.42 -2.36 11.19
C GLY A 145 -11.18 -1.41 10.28
N GLU A 146 -12.41 -1.15 10.67
CA GLU A 146 -13.33 -0.21 10.05
C GLU A 146 -13.61 0.97 10.99
N HIS A 147 -13.44 2.19 10.50
CA HIS A 147 -13.70 3.43 11.24
C HIS A 147 -14.72 4.27 10.46
N ILE A 148 -15.87 4.49 11.07
CA ILE A 148 -16.89 5.44 10.62
C ILE A 148 -16.67 6.72 11.42
N GLN A 149 -16.34 7.81 10.73
CA GLN A 149 -16.12 9.13 11.31
C GLN A 149 -17.45 9.86 11.51
N SER A 150 -17.47 10.87 12.38
CA SER A 150 -18.66 11.67 12.68
C SER A 150 -19.21 12.45 11.48
N ASN A 151 -18.40 12.71 10.45
CA ASN A 151 -18.83 13.30 9.19
C ASN A 151 -19.44 12.28 8.20
N GLY A 152 -19.48 10.99 8.55
CA GLY A 152 -19.95 9.90 7.69
C GLY A 152 -18.88 9.29 6.78
N ASP A 153 -17.64 9.78 6.81
CA ASP A 153 -16.54 9.13 6.09
C ASP A 153 -16.25 7.75 6.70
N ARG A 154 -16.01 6.77 5.85
CA ARG A 154 -15.78 5.37 6.24
C ARG A 154 -14.42 4.91 5.76
N TYR A 155 -13.56 4.50 6.68
CA TYR A 155 -12.27 3.91 6.39
C TYR A 155 -12.26 2.42 6.72
N VAL A 156 -11.65 1.61 5.85
CA VAL A 156 -11.40 0.19 6.07
C VAL A 156 -9.94 -0.10 5.74
N GLY A 157 -9.14 -0.52 6.72
CA GLY A 157 -7.72 -0.78 6.49
C GLY A 157 -6.94 -0.85 7.79
N HIS A 158 -5.62 -0.71 7.69
CA HIS A 158 -4.78 -0.73 8.89
C HIS A 158 -4.84 0.63 9.62
N ILE A 159 -4.90 0.58 10.95
CA ILE A 159 -4.89 1.72 11.86
C ILE A 159 -3.76 1.54 12.86
N LYS A 160 -3.15 2.65 13.26
CA LYS A 160 -2.20 2.71 14.36
C LYS A 160 -2.44 3.98 15.16
N GLY A 161 -3.02 3.86 16.35
CA GLY A 161 -3.26 5.02 17.20
C GLY A 161 -4.25 6.01 16.61
N TRP A 162 -5.38 5.50 16.10
CA TRP A 162 -6.42 6.27 15.41
C TRP A 162 -5.98 6.88 14.07
N LEU A 163 -4.73 6.69 13.65
CA LEU A 163 -4.25 7.13 12.35
C LEU A 163 -4.30 5.99 11.33
N LYS A 164 -4.87 6.28 10.16
CA LYS A 164 -4.79 5.41 8.97
C LYS A 164 -3.31 5.11 8.66
N ASN A 165 -2.99 3.86 8.43
CA ASN A 165 -1.64 3.39 8.14
C ASN A 165 -1.68 2.21 7.17
N GLY A 166 -0.59 1.94 6.45
CA GLY A 166 -0.53 0.80 5.53
C GLY A 166 -1.62 0.85 4.45
N GLU A 167 -2.04 -0.30 3.95
CA GLU A 167 -3.09 -0.38 2.94
C GLU A 167 -4.48 -0.15 3.55
N GLY A 168 -5.31 0.61 2.83
CA GLY A 168 -6.71 0.86 3.20
C GLY A 168 -7.54 1.50 2.09
N GLN A 169 -8.85 1.52 2.32
CA GLN A 169 -9.87 2.13 1.48
C GLN A 169 -10.63 3.16 2.30
N GLU A 170 -10.82 4.36 1.76
CA GLU A 170 -11.62 5.42 2.37
C GLU A 170 -12.75 5.81 1.43
N TYR A 171 -13.96 5.78 1.95
CA TYR A 171 -15.18 6.21 1.28
C TYR A 171 -15.60 7.51 1.92
N PHE A 172 -15.56 8.59 1.15
CA PHE A 172 -15.89 9.91 1.64
C PHE A 172 -17.40 10.14 1.52
N SER A 173 -17.95 10.86 2.50
CA SER A 173 -19.36 11.28 2.56
C SER A 173 -19.80 12.09 1.32
N ASN A 174 -18.87 12.77 0.64
CA ASN A 174 -19.11 13.47 -0.63
C ASN A 174 -19.21 12.53 -1.86
N GLY A 175 -19.02 11.23 -1.68
CA GLY A 175 -19.04 10.22 -2.74
C GLY A 175 -17.68 9.94 -3.40
N ASP A 176 -16.62 10.61 -2.99
CA ASP A 176 -15.26 10.26 -3.42
C ASP A 176 -14.80 8.95 -2.76
N MET A 177 -13.80 8.30 -3.34
CA MET A 177 -13.17 7.12 -2.77
C MET A 177 -11.66 7.13 -3.02
N TYR A 178 -10.88 6.77 -2.01
CA TYR A 178 -9.45 6.49 -2.16
C TYR A 178 -9.16 5.04 -1.78
N GLN A 179 -8.31 4.37 -2.55
CA GLN A 179 -7.71 3.10 -2.17
C GLN A 179 -6.20 3.13 -2.37
N GLY A 180 -5.45 2.72 -1.36
CA GLY A 180 -4.00 2.70 -1.46
C GLY A 180 -3.31 2.72 -0.11
N ASN A 181 -2.06 3.14 -0.14
CA ASN A 181 -1.23 3.20 1.06
C ASN A 181 -1.45 4.51 1.83
N TYR A 182 -1.35 4.41 3.15
CA TYR A 182 -1.44 5.50 4.12
C TYR A 182 -0.20 5.51 5.02
N LEU A 183 0.22 6.72 5.38
CA LEU A 183 1.22 6.95 6.42
C LEU A 183 0.75 8.09 7.31
N ASN A 184 0.65 7.84 8.62
CA ASN A 184 0.25 8.82 9.64
C ASN A 184 -1.05 9.58 9.28
N GLY A 185 -2.07 8.84 8.82
CA GLY A 185 -3.37 9.40 8.48
C GLY A 185 -3.50 9.96 7.06
N LYS A 186 -2.42 10.01 6.28
CA LYS A 186 -2.40 10.64 4.94
C LYS A 186 -2.12 9.63 3.83
N PRO A 187 -2.74 9.76 2.64
CA PRO A 187 -2.31 9.04 1.44
C PRO A 187 -0.80 9.16 1.21
N HIS A 188 -0.11 8.04 1.06
CA HIS A 188 1.33 7.99 0.89
C HIS A 188 1.73 6.74 0.12
N GLY A 189 2.64 6.85 -0.85
CA GLY A 189 2.99 5.74 -1.74
C GLY A 189 1.97 5.60 -2.88
N TYR A 190 1.85 4.42 -3.48
CA TYR A 190 0.93 4.21 -4.59
C TYR A 190 -0.52 4.11 -4.10
N GLY A 191 -1.44 4.74 -4.84
CA GLY A 191 -2.87 4.67 -4.58
C GLY A 191 -3.70 5.12 -5.79
N GLU A 192 -5.01 5.00 -5.64
CA GLU A 192 -6.01 5.37 -6.62
C GLU A 192 -7.08 6.23 -5.95
N TYR A 193 -7.40 7.36 -6.57
CA TYR A 193 -8.44 8.27 -6.11
C TYR A 193 -9.54 8.33 -7.17
N TYR A 194 -10.77 8.15 -6.74
CA TYR A 194 -11.99 8.16 -7.53
C TYR A 194 -12.84 9.33 -7.05
N TRP A 195 -13.01 10.33 -7.90
CA TRP A 195 -13.90 11.44 -7.59
C TRP A 195 -15.34 11.05 -7.93
N SER A 196 -16.28 11.53 -7.12
CA SER A 196 -17.73 11.42 -7.33
C SER A 196 -18.19 11.92 -8.72
N ASN A 197 -17.45 12.86 -9.32
CA ASN A 197 -17.69 13.34 -10.69
C ASN A 197 -17.25 12.36 -11.80
N GLY A 198 -16.70 11.21 -11.44
CA GLY A 198 -16.25 10.15 -12.34
C GLY A 198 -14.77 10.25 -12.75
N ALA A 199 -14.04 11.30 -12.36
CA ALA A 199 -12.61 11.38 -12.60
C ALA A 199 -11.86 10.33 -11.76
N VAL A 200 -10.70 9.91 -12.26
CA VAL A 200 -9.85 8.92 -11.58
C VAL A 200 -8.39 9.35 -11.66
N PHE A 201 -7.65 9.16 -10.58
CA PHE A 201 -6.21 9.29 -10.54
C PHE A 201 -5.59 7.98 -10.04
N GLN A 202 -4.54 7.52 -10.71
CA GLN A 202 -3.75 6.36 -10.32
C GLN A 202 -2.29 6.78 -10.32
N GLY A 203 -1.62 6.72 -9.17
CA GLY A 203 -0.25 7.22 -9.07
C GLY A 203 0.29 7.24 -7.66
N TYR A 204 1.40 7.96 -7.48
CA TYR A 204 2.02 8.11 -6.17
C TYR A 204 1.47 9.32 -5.43
N PHE A 205 1.43 9.20 -4.11
CA PHE A 205 1.07 10.23 -3.16
C PHE A 205 2.21 10.43 -2.17
N LYS A 206 2.38 11.66 -1.70
CA LYS A 206 3.27 12.02 -0.61
C LYS A 206 2.55 13.04 0.27
N ASP A 207 2.39 12.69 1.54
CA ASP A 207 1.74 13.53 2.55
C ASP A 207 0.35 14.02 2.14
N GLY A 208 -0.42 13.15 1.46
CA GLY A 208 -1.78 13.43 0.99
C GLY A 208 -1.87 14.07 -0.38
N LEU A 209 -0.77 14.50 -0.98
CA LEU A 209 -0.74 15.19 -2.28
C LEU A 209 -0.23 14.24 -3.37
N ARG A 210 -0.73 14.37 -4.60
CA ARG A 210 -0.19 13.63 -5.76
C ARG A 210 1.27 14.03 -5.98
N TYR A 211 2.11 13.02 -6.16
CA TYR A 211 3.56 13.16 -6.28
C TYR A 211 4.11 12.13 -7.27
N GLY A 212 5.24 12.43 -7.92
CA GLY A 212 5.89 11.51 -8.84
C GLY A 212 4.97 11.12 -10.01
N LYS A 213 5.08 9.89 -10.51
CA LYS A 213 4.34 9.47 -11.70
C LYS A 213 2.88 9.17 -11.39
N GLY A 214 1.98 9.63 -12.24
CA GLY A 214 0.56 9.32 -12.15
C GLY A 214 -0.19 9.49 -13.47
N ILE A 215 -1.41 8.95 -13.49
CA ILE A 215 -2.36 9.04 -14.58
C ILE A 215 -3.64 9.63 -14.00
N TRP A 216 -4.06 10.78 -14.51
CA TRP A 216 -5.39 11.33 -14.27
C TRP A 216 -6.23 11.14 -15.52
N LYS A 217 -7.49 10.74 -15.35
CA LYS A 217 -8.49 10.66 -16.42
C LYS A 217 -9.77 11.32 -15.96
N ARG A 218 -10.42 12.09 -16.84
CA ARG A 218 -11.74 12.67 -16.56
C ARG A 218 -12.84 11.62 -16.34
N ARG A 219 -12.72 10.46 -16.98
CA ARG A 219 -13.53 9.25 -16.74
C ARG A 219 -12.66 8.01 -16.92
N LEU A 220 -12.96 6.92 -16.20
CA LEU A 220 -12.17 5.68 -16.23
C LEU A 220 -11.85 5.19 -17.66
N ASP A 221 -12.86 5.24 -18.53
CA ASP A 221 -12.79 4.77 -19.92
C ASP A 221 -12.51 5.89 -20.95
N SER A 222 -12.20 7.11 -20.49
CA SER A 222 -12.02 8.24 -21.40
C SER A 222 -10.72 8.11 -22.22
N PRO A 223 -10.77 8.10 -23.56
CA PRO A 223 -9.57 8.14 -24.39
C PRO A 223 -8.96 9.56 -24.47
N THR A 224 -9.72 10.57 -24.03
CA THR A 224 -9.37 12.00 -24.02
C THR A 224 -9.50 12.54 -22.61
N ASP A 225 -9.15 13.82 -22.40
CA ASP A 225 -9.11 14.48 -21.09
C ASP A 225 -8.39 13.62 -20.05
N GLN A 226 -7.15 13.28 -20.40
CA GLN A 226 -6.27 12.50 -19.56
C GLN A 226 -4.87 13.12 -19.54
N TYR A 227 -4.23 13.04 -18.39
CA TYR A 227 -2.84 13.39 -18.19
C TYR A 227 -2.08 12.18 -17.69
N GLN A 228 -0.98 11.86 -18.34
CA GLN A 228 -0.01 10.88 -17.87
C GLN A 228 1.34 11.58 -17.73
N GLY A 229 1.87 11.66 -16.53
CA GLY A 229 3.15 12.34 -16.31
C GLY A 229 3.52 12.42 -14.85
N GLU A 230 4.45 13.33 -14.57
CA GLU A 230 4.93 13.60 -13.23
C GLU A 230 4.07 14.68 -12.53
N TYR A 231 4.04 14.59 -11.19
CA TYR A 231 3.35 15.49 -10.28
C TYR A 231 4.28 15.88 -9.15
N ASP A 232 4.12 17.10 -8.65
CA ASP A 232 4.76 17.60 -7.44
C ASP A 232 3.76 18.48 -6.69
N GLU A 233 3.51 18.17 -5.43
CA GLU A 233 2.51 18.84 -4.58
C GLU A 233 1.17 19.10 -5.29
N ASP A 234 0.57 18.03 -5.83
CA ASP A 234 -0.69 18.06 -6.58
C ASP A 234 -0.69 18.76 -7.95
N LYS A 235 0.43 19.32 -8.38
CA LYS A 235 0.54 20.01 -9.67
C LYS A 235 1.29 19.16 -10.69
N LYS A 236 0.92 19.23 -11.97
CA LYS A 236 1.71 18.62 -13.04
C LYS A 236 3.08 19.29 -13.06
N ASN A 237 4.12 18.48 -12.97
CA ASN A 237 5.50 18.93 -12.92
C ASN A 237 6.37 17.90 -13.66
N GLY A 238 7.47 18.30 -14.30
CA GLY A 238 8.28 17.40 -15.11
C GLY A 238 7.64 17.03 -16.45
N TYR A 239 8.03 15.90 -17.04
CA TYR A 239 7.52 15.49 -18.36
C TYR A 239 6.14 14.85 -18.26
N GLY A 240 5.24 15.21 -19.16
CA GLY A 240 3.90 14.65 -19.23
C GLY A 240 3.29 14.65 -20.63
N ILE A 241 2.25 13.85 -20.77
CA ILE A 241 1.40 13.75 -21.96
C ILE A 241 -0.01 14.13 -21.54
N TYR A 242 -0.56 15.18 -22.15
CA TYR A 242 -1.94 15.58 -21.96
C TYR A 242 -2.73 15.39 -23.25
N LYS A 243 -3.87 14.69 -23.19
CA LYS A 243 -4.81 14.55 -24.31
C LYS A 243 -6.08 15.32 -24.00
N TRP A 244 -6.52 16.21 -24.88
CA TRP A 244 -7.74 16.99 -24.74
C TRP A 244 -8.95 16.30 -25.36
N SER A 245 -10.16 16.69 -24.93
CA SER A 245 -11.45 16.26 -25.47
C SER A 245 -11.55 16.34 -26.99
N ASN A 246 -10.93 17.34 -27.61
CA ASN A 246 -10.91 17.55 -29.06
C ASN A 246 -9.92 16.64 -29.82
N GLY A 247 -9.21 15.75 -29.13
CA GLY A 247 -8.23 14.83 -29.72
C GLY A 247 -6.82 15.39 -29.84
N ASN A 248 -6.61 16.69 -29.56
CA ASN A 248 -5.26 17.25 -29.51
C ASN A 248 -4.45 16.63 -28.36
N GLU A 249 -3.13 16.63 -28.50
CA GLU A 249 -2.22 16.06 -27.53
C GLU A 249 -0.98 16.92 -27.35
N TYR A 250 -0.54 17.11 -26.11
CA TYR A 250 0.75 17.76 -25.80
C TYR A 250 1.66 16.75 -25.13
N ARG A 251 2.92 16.74 -25.56
CA ARG A 251 4.00 15.93 -25.00
C ARG A 251 5.15 16.85 -24.65
N GLY A 252 5.46 17.03 -23.38
CA GLY A 252 6.54 17.93 -23.01
C GLY A 252 6.62 18.19 -21.52
N ALA A 253 7.48 19.15 -21.16
CA ALA A 253 7.64 19.54 -19.77
C ALA A 253 6.46 20.38 -19.26
N PHE A 254 6.24 20.29 -17.95
CA PHE A 254 5.27 21.01 -17.15
C PHE A 254 5.97 21.58 -15.91
N ILE A 255 5.56 22.78 -15.50
CA ILE A 255 5.88 23.37 -14.19
C ILE A 255 4.60 23.98 -13.64
N ASN A 256 4.18 23.56 -12.45
CA ASN A 256 2.99 24.07 -11.77
C ASN A 256 1.74 24.07 -12.67
N ASP A 257 1.43 22.93 -13.30
CA ASP A 257 0.32 22.74 -14.26
C ASP A 257 0.46 23.41 -15.64
N TYR A 258 1.43 24.31 -15.82
CA TYR A 258 1.66 24.98 -17.10
C TYR A 258 2.65 24.21 -17.97
N LYS A 259 2.35 24.09 -19.27
CA LYS A 259 3.35 23.66 -20.27
C LYS A 259 4.57 24.58 -20.17
N HIS A 260 5.74 23.98 -20.07
CA HIS A 260 7.00 24.68 -19.86
C HIS A 260 8.14 23.96 -20.58
N GLY A 261 9.22 24.66 -20.91
CA GLY A 261 10.38 24.08 -21.58
C GLY A 261 10.03 23.48 -22.94
N TYR A 262 10.84 22.53 -23.41
CA TYR A 262 10.57 21.87 -24.69
C TYR A 262 9.29 21.02 -24.65
N GLY A 263 8.48 21.13 -25.70
CA GLY A 263 7.29 20.31 -25.89
C GLY A 263 6.75 20.29 -27.31
N GLU A 264 5.96 19.27 -27.61
CA GLU A 264 5.32 19.02 -28.90
C GLU A 264 3.80 19.02 -28.74
N MET A 265 3.11 19.87 -29.50
CA MET A 265 1.66 19.90 -29.62
C MET A 265 1.26 19.20 -30.92
N HIS A 266 0.55 18.10 -30.80
CA HIS A 266 0.00 17.27 -31.88
C HIS A 266 -1.49 17.60 -32.02
N TYR A 267 -1.88 18.11 -33.18
CA TYR A 267 -3.27 18.46 -33.48
C TYR A 267 -3.98 17.31 -34.20
N VAL A 268 -5.30 17.27 -34.07
CA VAL A 268 -6.14 16.23 -34.68
C VAL A 268 -6.06 16.22 -36.22
N ASP A 269 -5.73 17.36 -36.84
CA ASP A 269 -5.51 17.50 -38.29
C ASP A 269 -4.13 16.97 -38.77
N GLY A 270 -3.30 16.47 -37.85
CA GLY A 270 -1.96 15.97 -38.13
C GLY A 270 -0.85 17.02 -38.05
N MET A 271 -1.18 18.30 -37.81
CA MET A 271 -0.19 19.34 -37.56
C MET A 271 0.57 19.06 -36.26
N VAL A 272 1.89 19.30 -36.27
CA VAL A 272 2.73 19.18 -35.07
C VAL A 272 3.52 20.47 -34.88
N LEU A 273 3.31 21.14 -33.75
CA LEU A 273 4.13 22.28 -33.32
C LEU A 273 5.14 21.82 -32.28
N LYS A 274 6.42 22.07 -32.54
CA LYS A 274 7.51 21.76 -31.61
C LYS A 274 8.16 23.06 -31.17
N GLY A 275 8.57 23.16 -29.91
CA GLY A 275 9.22 24.37 -29.46
C GLY A 275 9.34 24.48 -27.95
N ASN A 276 9.81 25.64 -27.50
CA ASN A 276 9.87 25.98 -26.08
C ASN A 276 8.57 26.69 -25.66
N TRP A 277 8.07 26.28 -24.50
CA TRP A 277 6.86 26.77 -23.87
C TRP A 277 7.22 27.50 -22.57
N GLU A 278 6.53 28.61 -22.30
CA GLU A 278 6.62 29.33 -21.02
C GLU A 278 5.21 29.70 -20.57
N GLN A 279 4.87 29.35 -19.32
CA GLN A 279 3.56 29.60 -18.72
C GLN A 279 2.37 29.18 -19.63
N GLY A 280 2.50 28.04 -20.29
CA GLY A 280 1.45 27.51 -21.18
C GLY A 280 1.45 28.06 -22.60
N LYS A 281 2.30 29.04 -22.92
CA LYS A 281 2.39 29.69 -24.24
C LYS A 281 3.63 29.23 -25.00
N LEU A 282 3.52 29.06 -26.31
CA LEU A 282 4.67 28.76 -27.17
C LEU A 282 5.48 30.05 -27.36
N VAL A 283 6.76 30.05 -26.95
CA VAL A 283 7.65 31.21 -27.06
C VAL A 283 8.67 31.08 -28.18
N SER A 284 9.08 29.86 -28.54
CA SER A 284 9.97 29.63 -29.69
C SER A 284 9.59 28.36 -30.45
N GLU A 285 9.14 28.52 -31.69
CA GLU A 285 8.82 27.40 -32.58
C GLU A 285 10.11 26.83 -33.22
N ILE A 286 10.31 25.53 -33.09
CA ILE A 286 11.35 24.78 -33.80
C ILE A 286 10.70 24.22 -35.07
N LYS A 287 10.83 24.97 -36.17
CA LYS A 287 10.43 24.47 -37.48
C LYS A 287 11.38 23.37 -37.90
N SER A 288 10.88 22.14 -38.06
CA SER A 288 11.64 21.14 -38.79
C SER A 288 11.79 21.65 -40.22
N ASN A 289 13.03 21.93 -40.65
CA ASN A 289 13.33 22.07 -42.06
C ASN A 289 12.98 20.75 -42.75
N SER A 290 11.76 20.62 -43.26
CA SER A 290 11.45 19.62 -44.27
C SER A 290 12.31 19.98 -45.50
N PRO A 291 13.24 19.12 -45.97
CA PRO A 291 13.83 19.36 -47.27
C PRO A 291 12.68 19.40 -48.28
N LYS A 292 12.60 20.50 -49.03
CA LYS A 292 11.74 20.60 -50.21
C LYS A 292 11.97 19.34 -51.03
N LYS A 293 10.90 18.65 -51.42
CA LYS A 293 10.96 17.58 -52.43
C LYS A 293 11.59 18.16 -53.70
N THR A 294 12.90 17.96 -53.89
CA THR A 294 13.50 17.92 -55.21
C THR A 294 13.59 16.46 -55.61
N GLN A 295 12.59 16.06 -56.38
CA GLN A 295 12.52 14.78 -57.06
C GLN A 295 13.56 14.80 -58.18
N SER A 296 14.82 14.48 -57.86
CA SER A 296 15.87 14.24 -58.85
C SER A 296 17.14 13.71 -58.17
N SER A 297 17.66 12.61 -58.73
CA SER A 297 18.94 11.93 -58.44
C SER A 297 19.13 11.28 -57.08
N LEU A 298 18.58 10.07 -56.92
CA LEU A 298 19.24 8.96 -56.21
C LEU A 298 18.83 7.61 -56.84
N ASN A 299 18.87 7.56 -58.18
CA ASN A 299 19.11 6.30 -58.88
C ASN A 299 20.61 6.25 -59.16
N ASN A 300 21.34 5.55 -58.31
CA ASN A 300 22.47 4.72 -58.73
C ASN A 300 22.97 3.95 -57.50
N HIS A 301 22.68 2.64 -57.52
CA HIS A 301 23.13 1.54 -56.66
C HIS A 301 22.03 0.85 -55.83
N MET A 302 20.93 0.50 -56.50
CA MET A 302 20.27 -0.78 -56.25
C MET A 302 20.19 -1.55 -57.56
N LYS A 303 21.13 -2.47 -57.79
CA LYS A 303 20.86 -3.61 -58.67
C LYS A 303 19.99 -4.57 -57.87
N ILE A 304 18.75 -4.69 -58.31
CA ILE A 304 17.87 -5.81 -57.98
C ILE A 304 18.53 -7.05 -58.58
N ILE A 305 19.07 -7.94 -57.74
CA ILE A 305 19.28 -9.33 -58.12
C ILE A 305 18.07 -10.08 -57.60
N ASP A 306 17.14 -10.28 -58.51
CA ASP A 306 16.06 -11.24 -58.37
C ASP A 306 16.67 -12.65 -58.42
N ASN A 307 16.49 -13.43 -57.36
CA ASN A 307 16.76 -14.86 -57.36
C ASN A 307 15.69 -15.53 -56.52
N THR A 308 14.46 -15.46 -57.02
CA THR A 308 13.48 -16.51 -56.75
C THR A 308 13.91 -17.76 -57.53
N HIS A 309 14.43 -18.76 -56.84
CA HIS A 309 14.18 -20.18 -57.16
C HIS A 309 14.57 -21.05 -55.97
N CYS A 310 13.56 -21.40 -55.16
CA CYS A 310 13.62 -22.57 -54.30
C CYS A 310 13.65 -23.82 -55.19
N PHE A 311 14.76 -24.55 -55.15
CA PHE A 311 14.78 -25.98 -55.46
C PHE A 311 15.59 -26.73 -54.40
N ASN A 312 14.90 -27.65 -53.73
CA ASN A 312 15.38 -28.72 -52.84
C ASN A 312 15.94 -28.37 -51.43
N LYS A 313 15.16 -28.85 -50.45
CA LYS A 313 15.44 -29.23 -49.05
C LYS A 313 16.62 -28.57 -48.31
N SER A 314 16.25 -27.89 -47.21
CA SER A 314 17.08 -27.43 -46.06
C SER A 314 17.75 -26.05 -46.18
N CYS A 315 17.07 -25.00 -45.69
CA CYS A 315 17.71 -23.77 -45.21
C CYS A 315 17.56 -23.65 -43.68
N ARG A 316 18.66 -23.86 -42.95
CA ARG A 316 18.79 -23.59 -41.51
C ARG A 316 19.07 -22.09 -41.29
N ASN A 317 18.28 -21.45 -40.42
CA ASN A 317 18.51 -20.09 -39.94
C ASN A 317 19.89 -19.95 -39.28
N LYS A 318 20.77 -19.09 -39.82
CA LYS A 318 21.97 -18.60 -39.15
C LYS A 318 21.66 -17.23 -38.51
N ASN A 319 21.64 -17.18 -37.18
CA ASN A 319 21.52 -15.94 -36.42
C ASN A 319 22.79 -15.10 -36.58
N LYS A 320 22.67 -13.81 -36.92
CA LYS A 320 23.74 -12.81 -36.80
C LYS A 320 23.74 -12.23 -35.39
N TYR A 321 24.91 -12.07 -34.76
CA TYR A 321 25.10 -11.38 -33.49
C TYR A 321 25.88 -10.09 -33.73
N ILE A 322 25.64 -9.05 -32.93
CA ILE A 322 26.48 -7.85 -32.83
C ILE A 322 27.10 -7.87 -31.43
N GLU A 323 28.41 -7.64 -31.35
CA GLU A 323 29.19 -7.63 -30.12
C GLU A 323 29.60 -6.18 -29.83
N ILE A 324 29.36 -5.69 -28.61
CA ILE A 324 29.79 -4.35 -28.16
C ILE A 324 30.55 -4.54 -26.84
N GLN A 325 31.78 -4.04 -26.78
CA GLN A 325 32.62 -4.03 -25.59
C GLN A 325 32.55 -2.64 -24.93
N PHE A 326 32.52 -2.58 -23.60
CA PHE A 326 32.60 -1.34 -22.82
C PHE A 326 33.83 -1.40 -21.94
N ASP A 327 34.59 -0.30 -21.88
CA ASP A 327 35.65 -0.10 -20.88
C ASP A 327 35.17 0.77 -19.70
N ASN A 328 35.78 0.53 -18.55
CA ASN A 328 35.23 0.75 -17.19
C ASN A 328 34.98 2.19 -16.73
N ASN A 329 35.01 3.23 -17.59
CA ASN A 329 34.96 4.62 -17.11
C ASN A 329 33.79 5.49 -17.57
N ASN A 330 32.71 4.94 -18.17
CA ASN A 330 31.41 5.62 -18.33
C ASN A 330 31.47 7.13 -18.70
N GLN A 331 32.26 7.50 -19.70
CA GLN A 331 32.33 8.86 -20.24
C GLN A 331 32.15 8.80 -21.77
N VAL A 332 31.32 9.69 -22.30
CA VAL A 332 31.06 9.84 -23.74
C VAL A 332 32.17 10.70 -24.33
N GLN A 333 32.92 10.18 -25.31
CA GLN A 333 33.67 11.03 -26.22
C GLN A 333 33.23 10.77 -27.66
N ASN A 334 32.77 11.86 -28.27
CA ASN A 334 32.66 12.04 -29.71
C ASN A 334 34.07 12.09 -30.29
N ASN A 335 34.32 11.35 -31.37
CA ASN A 335 35.26 11.64 -32.47
C ASN A 335 34.96 10.58 -33.56
N GLY A 336 34.69 10.90 -34.82
CA GLY A 336 35.39 11.91 -35.63
C GLY A 336 36.63 11.25 -36.21
N TYR A 337 36.55 10.90 -37.51
CA TYR A 337 37.60 10.47 -38.44
C TYR A 337 39.06 10.45 -37.92
N ASN A 338 39.72 9.30 -38.05
CA ASN A 338 41.18 9.19 -37.97
C ASN A 338 41.80 9.47 -39.34
N ASP A 339 42.85 10.28 -39.37
CA ASP A 339 43.98 10.10 -40.28
C ASP A 339 45.31 10.27 -39.51
N SER A 340 46.15 9.24 -39.69
CA SER A 340 47.62 9.15 -39.68
C SER A 340 48.53 10.08 -38.85
N GLU A 341 49.49 9.40 -38.20
CA GLU A 341 50.96 9.64 -38.20
C GLU A 341 51.67 10.34 -37.01
N ASN A 342 52.61 9.56 -36.47
CA ASN A 342 53.99 9.87 -36.05
C ASN A 342 54.33 10.54 -34.70
N ASP A 343 55.20 9.80 -34.00
CA ASP A 343 56.44 10.20 -33.33
C ASP A 343 56.45 10.85 -31.92
N ARG A 344 57.11 10.08 -31.03
CA ARG A 344 58.21 10.45 -30.11
C ARG A 344 57.94 11.28 -28.83
N LEU A 345 58.34 10.62 -27.73
CA LEU A 345 59.18 11.10 -26.61
C LEU A 345 58.72 12.36 -25.84
N SER A 346 58.45 12.21 -24.55
CA SER A 346 59.43 12.48 -23.47
C SER A 346 58.77 12.62 -22.09
N ASN A 347 59.52 12.15 -21.08
CA ASN A 347 59.27 12.25 -19.65
C ASN A 347 59.24 13.71 -19.15
N SER A 348 58.53 13.97 -18.06
CA SER A 348 59.14 14.59 -16.86
C SER A 348 58.24 14.49 -15.62
N ASN A 349 58.91 14.11 -14.54
CA ASN A 349 58.46 13.95 -13.15
C ASN A 349 57.99 15.26 -12.48
N LEU A 350 57.55 15.06 -11.22
CA LEU A 350 57.65 15.91 -10.00
C LEU A 350 56.27 16.24 -9.43
N ASP A 351 56.02 16.32 -8.13
CA ASP A 351 56.52 15.68 -6.89
C ASP A 351 55.57 16.22 -5.78
N GLY A 352 55.55 15.58 -4.61
CA GLY A 352 55.00 16.15 -3.36
C GLY A 352 53.75 15.46 -2.81
N GLU A 353 53.88 14.46 -1.93
CA GLU A 353 53.89 14.59 -0.45
C GLU A 353 52.48 14.86 0.15
N ASN A 354 52.00 14.25 1.24
CA ASN A 354 52.60 13.37 2.23
C ASN A 354 51.50 12.70 3.09
N SER A 355 51.84 11.50 3.59
CA SER A 355 51.48 10.90 4.89
C SER A 355 50.02 10.89 5.42
N ASN A 356 49.47 9.69 5.67
CA ASN A 356 49.69 9.03 6.96
C ASN A 356 49.31 7.54 6.97
N LYS A 357 50.24 6.75 7.53
CA LYS A 357 50.18 5.29 7.75
C LYS A 357 49.45 4.98 9.04
N ASN A 358 48.76 3.85 9.09
CA ASN A 358 48.95 2.87 10.17
C ASN A 358 48.77 1.45 9.61
N VAL A 359 49.79 0.64 9.85
CA VAL A 359 49.98 -0.75 9.40
C VAL A 359 50.21 -1.60 10.65
N TYR A 360 49.68 -2.83 10.66
CA TYR A 360 50.32 -4.11 11.06
C TYR A 360 49.22 -5.12 11.47
N LYS A 361 49.20 -6.41 11.07
CA LYS A 361 50.06 -7.21 10.18
C LYS A 361 49.37 -8.57 9.92
N GLN A 362 49.37 -8.97 8.65
CA GLN A 362 49.59 -10.31 8.04
C GLN A 362 48.94 -11.59 8.63
N ASN A 363 48.26 -12.34 7.75
CA ASN A 363 48.84 -13.57 7.18
C ASN A 363 48.21 -13.95 5.82
N ASN A 364 49.09 -14.17 4.84
CA ASN A 364 48.88 -14.78 3.52
C ASN A 364 49.13 -16.31 3.67
N PRO A 365 48.70 -17.21 2.75
CA PRO A 365 49.01 -17.08 1.32
C PRO A 365 47.93 -17.60 0.34
N SER A 366 47.85 -17.03 -0.85
CA SER A 366 47.89 -17.75 -2.14
C SER A 366 47.45 -16.86 -3.32
N THR A 367 48.37 -16.73 -4.29
CA THR A 367 48.14 -16.54 -5.74
C THR A 367 46.93 -15.69 -6.19
N SER A 368 47.21 -14.45 -6.59
CA SER A 368 46.31 -13.61 -7.36
C SER A 368 46.07 -14.19 -8.76
N GLN A 369 44.88 -14.74 -9.00
CA GLN A 369 44.29 -14.79 -10.33
C GLN A 369 43.19 -13.72 -10.39
N THR A 370 43.46 -12.63 -11.13
CA THR A 370 42.43 -11.67 -11.51
C THR A 370 41.45 -12.33 -12.48
N HIS A 371 40.32 -12.85 -11.98
CA HIS A 371 39.22 -13.27 -12.84
C HIS A 371 38.48 -12.04 -13.36
N ARG A 372 38.70 -11.71 -14.64
CA ARG A 372 37.79 -10.90 -15.45
C ARG A 372 36.43 -11.60 -15.49
N THR A 373 35.40 -11.00 -14.89
CA THR A 373 34.02 -11.45 -15.10
C THR A 373 33.42 -10.68 -16.26
N THR A 374 33.50 -11.24 -17.47
CA THR A 374 32.72 -10.78 -18.61
C THR A 374 31.26 -11.20 -18.42
N LYS A 375 30.36 -10.25 -18.15
CA LYS A 375 28.91 -10.50 -18.23
C LYS A 375 28.45 -10.38 -19.68
N THR A 376 28.28 -11.51 -20.35
CA THR A 376 27.70 -11.54 -21.69
C THR A 376 26.17 -11.46 -21.62
N ILE A 377 25.58 -10.36 -22.10
CA ILE A 377 24.12 -10.24 -22.30
C ILE A 377 23.81 -10.62 -23.75
N ARG A 378 23.08 -11.72 -23.96
CA ARG A 378 22.58 -12.11 -25.30
C ARG A 378 21.17 -11.55 -25.50
N ILE A 379 21.01 -10.62 -26.43
CA ILE A 379 19.72 -10.01 -26.80
C ILE A 379 19.16 -10.74 -28.04
N ARG A 380 17.86 -11.09 -28.02
CA ARG A 380 17.13 -11.58 -29.20
C ARG A 380 16.18 -10.49 -29.69
N GLN A 381 16.20 -10.25 -31.00
CA GLN A 381 15.31 -9.30 -31.67
C GLN A 381 14.07 -10.05 -32.20
N TYR A 382 12.88 -9.46 -32.04
CA TYR A 382 11.65 -9.94 -32.67
C TYR A 382 11.07 -8.83 -33.57
N GLN A 383 10.79 -9.16 -34.82
CA GLN A 383 9.91 -8.38 -35.70
C GLN A 383 8.48 -8.89 -35.54
N LYS A 384 7.50 -7.99 -35.41
CA LYS A 384 6.08 -8.34 -35.35
C LYS A 384 5.45 -7.99 -36.69
N ASP A 385 5.24 -8.98 -37.54
CA ASP A 385 4.41 -8.83 -38.73
C ASP A 385 2.92 -8.89 -38.36
N LYS A 386 2.15 -7.95 -38.92
CA LYS A 386 0.68 -7.90 -38.80
C LYS A 386 0.06 -8.88 -39.81
N SER A 387 -0.62 -9.91 -39.31
CA SER A 387 -1.91 -10.40 -39.83
C SER A 387 -2.41 -11.58 -39.00
N LEU A 388 -3.64 -11.49 -38.49
CA LEU A 388 -4.66 -12.54 -38.45
C LEU A 388 -5.82 -12.10 -37.54
N SER A 389 -6.99 -12.00 -38.17
CA SER A 389 -8.29 -11.85 -37.54
C SER A 389 -8.60 -13.04 -36.62
N MET A 390 -9.23 -12.79 -35.48
CA MET A 390 -9.84 -13.83 -34.66
C MET A 390 -11.36 -13.61 -34.66
N SER A 391 -12.01 -14.25 -35.63
CA SER A 391 -13.44 -14.55 -35.62
C SER A 391 -13.64 -15.95 -35.05
N GLN A 392 -14.60 -16.06 -34.12
CA GLN A 392 -15.36 -17.26 -33.73
C GLN A 392 -14.64 -18.39 -32.97
N GLN A 393 -14.98 -18.53 -31.68
CA GLN A 393 -15.71 -19.70 -31.16
C GLN A 393 -16.20 -19.41 -29.73
N ASN A 394 -17.45 -18.97 -29.61
CA ASN A 394 -18.26 -19.11 -28.40
C ASN A 394 -19.59 -19.72 -28.86
N GLN A 395 -19.81 -21.00 -28.54
CA GLN A 395 -21.13 -21.61 -28.57
C GLN A 395 -21.70 -21.62 -27.15
N TYR A 396 -22.92 -21.11 -27.05
CA TYR A 396 -23.83 -21.17 -25.92
C TYR A 396 -24.12 -22.60 -25.48
N TYR A 397 -24.20 -22.85 -24.17
CA TYR A 397 -25.32 -23.55 -23.51
C TYR A 397 -25.39 -23.08 -22.04
N GLY A 398 -26.62 -22.87 -21.55
CA GLY A 398 -26.94 -22.15 -20.33
C GLY A 398 -27.13 -22.97 -19.04
N SER A 399 -27.36 -22.21 -17.97
CA SER A 399 -28.15 -22.47 -16.75
C SER A 399 -28.03 -23.83 -16.05
N SER A 400 -27.46 -23.84 -14.85
CA SER A 400 -28.06 -24.35 -13.59
C SER A 400 -27.01 -24.46 -12.46
N SER A 401 -27.38 -24.04 -11.25
CA SER A 401 -26.77 -24.50 -9.98
C SER A 401 -27.63 -25.66 -9.41
N PRO A 402 -27.28 -26.40 -8.31
CA PRO A 402 -26.12 -26.33 -7.40
C PRO A 402 -25.50 -27.71 -7.00
N ASN A 403 -24.47 -27.66 -6.14
CA ASN A 403 -23.88 -28.71 -5.27
C ASN A 403 -23.08 -29.87 -5.88
N ARG A 404 -21.77 -29.90 -5.57
CA ARG A 404 -21.07 -31.01 -4.87
C ARG A 404 -19.61 -30.66 -4.58
N ASP A 405 -19.19 -30.95 -3.35
CA ASP A 405 -17.81 -31.04 -2.89
C ASP A 405 -16.96 -31.97 -3.77
N ILE A 406 -15.66 -31.69 -3.88
CA ILE A 406 -14.53 -32.59 -3.56
C ILE A 406 -13.21 -32.06 -4.13
N SER A 407 -12.23 -31.98 -3.22
CA SER A 407 -10.77 -32.10 -3.40
C SER A 407 -9.95 -30.94 -3.96
N GLU A 408 -9.08 -30.47 -3.08
CA GLU A 408 -7.86 -29.74 -3.36
C GLU A 408 -7.00 -30.41 -4.45
N LYS A 409 -6.70 -29.66 -5.51
CA LYS A 409 -5.43 -29.78 -6.23
C LYS A 409 -4.79 -28.40 -6.31
N ASN A 410 -3.78 -28.21 -5.47
CA ASN A 410 -2.83 -27.11 -5.49
C ASN A 410 -2.18 -26.97 -6.88
N VAL A 411 -2.73 -26.11 -7.75
CA VAL A 411 -2.00 -25.58 -8.91
C VAL A 411 -1.46 -24.21 -8.50
N LYS A 412 -0.19 -24.17 -8.07
CA LYS A 412 0.57 -22.93 -7.92
C LYS A 412 0.66 -22.25 -9.30
N GLN A 413 -0.25 -21.32 -9.60
CA GLN A 413 -0.04 -20.37 -10.68
C GLN A 413 1.10 -19.44 -10.29
N LYS A 414 2.30 -19.71 -10.82
CA LYS A 414 3.41 -18.75 -10.77
C LYS A 414 3.06 -17.57 -11.67
N THR A 415 2.52 -16.50 -11.11
CA THR A 415 2.47 -15.19 -11.74
C THR A 415 3.90 -14.67 -11.86
N GLN A 416 4.53 -14.87 -13.03
CA GLN A 416 5.78 -14.19 -13.36
C GLN A 416 5.48 -12.77 -13.78
N THR A 417 5.76 -11.80 -12.91
CA THR A 417 5.80 -10.38 -13.26
C THR A 417 6.86 -10.15 -14.33
N LYS A 418 6.44 -9.84 -15.56
CA LYS A 418 7.34 -9.53 -16.68
C LYS A 418 7.62 -8.02 -16.66
N PHE A 419 8.88 -7.65 -16.45
CA PHE A 419 9.32 -6.27 -16.62
C PHE A 419 9.66 -6.02 -18.09
N CYS A 420 8.95 -5.09 -18.72
CA CYS A 420 9.27 -4.59 -20.06
C CYS A 420 9.67 -3.13 -19.93
N ILE A 421 10.84 -2.76 -20.47
CA ILE A 421 11.24 -1.35 -20.60
C ILE A 421 10.94 -0.93 -22.03
N ARG A 422 10.15 0.14 -22.18
CA ARG A 422 9.86 0.78 -23.48
C ARG A 422 10.98 1.78 -23.77
N THR A 423 11.63 1.62 -24.91
CA THR A 423 12.61 2.60 -25.41
C THR A 423 11.94 3.59 -26.37
N SER A 424 12.59 4.73 -26.65
CA SER A 424 12.07 5.84 -27.46
C SER A 424 11.61 5.43 -28.87
N ASP A 425 12.09 4.29 -29.37
CA ASP A 425 11.95 3.91 -30.78
C ASP A 425 10.97 2.72 -30.97
N ASN A 426 10.05 2.51 -30.03
CA ASN A 426 9.01 1.45 -30.06
C ASN A 426 9.51 -0.01 -30.02
N TYR A 427 10.73 -0.28 -29.56
CA TYR A 427 11.20 -1.63 -29.26
C TYR A 427 10.96 -2.01 -27.79
N TYR A 428 10.61 -3.27 -27.54
CA TYR A 428 10.44 -3.84 -26.20
C TYR A 428 11.67 -4.67 -25.81
N LEU A 429 12.33 -4.30 -24.71
CA LEU A 429 13.38 -5.12 -24.11
C LEU A 429 12.78 -6.05 -23.06
N GLN A 430 12.91 -7.36 -23.27
CA GLN A 430 12.57 -8.37 -22.27
C GLN A 430 13.82 -8.75 -21.47
N ILE A 431 13.90 -8.35 -20.21
CA ILE A 431 14.99 -8.76 -19.31
C ILE A 431 14.60 -10.12 -18.71
N ARG A 432 15.30 -11.19 -19.07
CA ARG A 432 15.22 -12.47 -18.34
C ARG A 432 16.20 -12.43 -17.18
N ARG A 433 15.74 -12.78 -15.96
CA ARG A 433 16.66 -13.02 -14.83
C ARG A 433 17.69 -14.08 -15.23
N PRO A 434 18.97 -13.94 -14.83
CA PRO A 434 19.94 -15.01 -15.02
C PRO A 434 19.50 -16.24 -14.22
N LYS A 435 19.62 -17.43 -14.83
CA LYS A 435 19.50 -18.69 -14.10
C LYS A 435 20.74 -18.84 -13.21
N ILE A 436 20.55 -18.86 -11.90
CA ILE A 436 21.59 -19.35 -10.98
C ILE A 436 21.56 -20.87 -11.11
N HIS A 437 22.60 -21.45 -11.71
CA HIS A 437 22.88 -22.87 -11.55
C HIS A 437 23.73 -23.03 -10.29
N SER A 438 23.13 -23.54 -9.21
CA SER A 438 23.89 -24.19 -8.16
C SER A 438 24.36 -25.53 -8.71
N GLN A 439 25.61 -25.62 -9.17
CA GLN A 439 26.28 -26.91 -9.24
C GLN A 439 26.65 -27.29 -7.80
N TYR A 440 26.01 -28.33 -7.29
CA TYR A 440 26.60 -29.14 -6.24
C TYR A 440 27.83 -29.81 -6.85
N CYS A 441 29.01 -29.50 -6.34
CA CYS A 441 30.13 -30.43 -6.41
C CYS A 441 29.96 -31.41 -5.25
N ASN A 442 29.82 -32.70 -5.58
CA ASN A 442 30.01 -33.79 -4.65
C ASN A 442 31.46 -33.87 -4.19
#